data_AF-A0A6C0DCX8-F1
#
_entry.id   AF-A0A6C0DCX8-F1
#
_cell.length_a   1.000
_cell.length_b   1.000
_cell.length_c   1.000
_cell.angle_alpha   90.00
_cell.angle_beta   90.00
_cell.angle_gamma   90.00
#
_symmetry.space_group_name_H-M   'P 1'
#
loop_
_entity.id
_entity.type
_entity.pdbx_description
1 polymer ?
#
loop_
_entity_poly.entity_id
_entity_poly.type
_entity_poly.pdbx_seq_one_letter_code
_entity_poly.pdbx_strand_id
1 'polypeptide(L)'
;MPKTRHQQFVIAFNNFIDYITENHYPLMFEYKLECITPNKTYKHHTYNLRIPKKVLSYSIASNDENIVNENVYMEQELPNSEDLKNHFNNYFDKYALIADNIKLSYMDIFDYEICDNDSINHSIHDLNFVIFVYYHKSHMPFPIVLTKMEELIKRNAELEKKNKDLELSVDHFIEQAEDQIYNNNILRRRMRRERRETRDKYLLLFEKMQQKFREYYDSSDKKEDCPVCYETMDASKLIVPACTHFICNDCNSRCDKCPLCRETYV
;
A
#
# COMPACT_ATOMS: atom_id res chain seq x y z
N MET A 1 20.64 17.05 18.08
CA MET A 1 20.50 18.33 17.34
C MET A 1 20.31 18.00 15.87
N PRO A 2 19.42 18.69 15.13
CA PRO A 2 19.22 18.44 13.71
C PRO A 2 20.50 18.77 12.92
N LYS A 3 20.91 17.89 11.99
CA LYS A 3 22.07 18.12 11.10
C LYS A 3 21.80 19.33 10.20
N THR A 4 22.78 20.23 10.07
CA THR A 4 22.69 21.38 9.16
C THR A 4 22.76 20.94 7.70
N ARG A 5 22.29 21.79 6.75
CA ARG A 5 22.37 21.52 5.30
C ARG A 5 23.79 21.17 4.85
N HIS A 6 24.77 21.90 5.37
CA HIS A 6 26.19 21.64 5.10
C HIS A 6 26.62 20.25 5.58
N GLN A 7 26.27 19.87 6.81
CA GLN A 7 26.61 18.54 7.34
C GLN A 7 25.95 17.42 6.52
N GLN A 8 24.70 17.61 6.11
CA GLN A 8 23.99 16.65 5.27
C GLN A 8 24.63 16.51 3.89
N PHE A 9 25.01 17.64 3.26
CA PHE A 9 25.72 17.61 1.99
C PHE A 9 27.08 16.93 2.09
N VAL A 10 27.89 17.25 3.11
CA VAL A 10 29.21 16.60 3.30
C VAL A 10 29.05 15.09 3.44
N ILE A 11 28.07 14.61 4.23
CA ILE A 11 27.80 13.17 4.33
C ILE A 11 27.41 12.57 2.98
N ALA A 12 26.50 13.21 2.25
CA ALA A 12 26.07 12.73 0.94
C ALA A 12 27.21 12.73 -0.10
N PHE A 13 28.10 13.71 -0.03
CA PHE A 13 29.26 13.84 -0.90
C PHE A 13 30.35 12.81 -0.55
N ASN A 14 30.59 12.53 0.73
CA ASN A 14 31.51 11.48 1.15
C ASN A 14 31.04 10.12 0.61
N ASN A 15 29.75 9.80 0.74
CA ASN A 15 29.20 8.57 0.16
C ASN A 15 29.38 8.48 -1.37
N PHE A 16 29.33 9.63 -2.05
CA PHE A 16 29.61 9.70 -3.48
C PHE A 16 31.09 9.44 -3.78
N ILE A 17 32.00 10.03 -3.01
CA ILE A 17 33.44 9.78 -3.16
C ILE A 17 33.75 8.30 -2.87
N ASP A 18 33.21 7.73 -1.80
CA ASP A 18 33.38 6.31 -1.45
C ASP A 18 32.90 5.41 -2.61
N TYR A 19 31.74 5.72 -3.19
CA TYR A 19 31.24 5.00 -4.37
C TYR A 19 32.21 5.10 -5.56
N ILE A 20 32.78 6.28 -5.82
CA ILE A 20 33.70 6.49 -6.93
C ILE A 20 35.07 5.81 -6.69
N THR A 21 35.61 5.90 -5.47
CA THR A 21 36.90 5.28 -5.14
C THR A 21 36.79 3.75 -5.19
N GLU A 22 35.72 3.16 -4.68
CA GLU A 22 35.52 1.71 -4.71
C GLU A 22 35.36 1.15 -6.14
N ASN A 23 34.72 1.90 -7.05
CA ASN A 23 34.32 1.36 -8.35
C ASN A 23 35.15 1.86 -9.55
N HIS A 24 35.74 3.05 -9.46
CA HIS A 24 36.37 3.72 -10.62
C HIS A 24 37.80 4.17 -10.35
N TYR A 25 38.12 4.67 -9.16
CA TYR A 25 39.44 5.21 -8.82
C TYR A 25 39.95 4.69 -7.47
N PRO A 26 40.32 3.39 -7.37
CA PRO A 26 40.72 2.75 -6.11
C PRO A 26 42.04 3.28 -5.53
N LEU A 27 42.83 3.99 -6.33
CA LEU A 27 44.08 4.62 -5.91
C LEU A 27 43.93 6.13 -5.64
N MET A 28 42.70 6.64 -5.52
CA MET A 28 42.41 7.98 -5.02
C MET A 28 42.11 7.89 -3.51
N PHE A 29 42.98 8.48 -2.70
CA PHE A 29 43.00 8.33 -1.23
C PHE A 29 42.52 9.58 -0.49
N GLU A 30 42.87 10.78 -0.97
CA GLU A 30 42.55 12.03 -0.28
C GLU A 30 41.89 13.05 -1.20
N TYR A 31 40.91 13.77 -0.65
CA TYR A 31 40.34 14.97 -1.23
C TYR A 31 40.05 15.99 -0.12
N LYS A 32 39.93 17.25 -0.52
CA LYS A 32 39.59 18.35 0.38
C LYS A 32 38.36 19.08 -0.16
N LEU A 33 37.29 19.13 0.63
CA LEU A 33 36.05 19.84 0.29
C LEU A 33 35.83 20.99 1.27
N GLU A 34 35.90 22.22 0.79
CA GLU A 34 35.74 23.43 1.61
C GLU A 34 34.50 24.23 1.19
N CYS A 35 33.67 24.61 2.17
CA CYS A 35 32.55 25.50 1.91
C CYS A 35 33.04 26.96 1.85
N ILE A 36 33.02 27.56 0.66
CA ILE A 36 33.42 28.95 0.44
C ILE A 36 32.25 29.93 0.49
N THR A 37 31.06 29.45 0.86
CA THR A 37 29.85 30.29 0.93
C THR A 37 29.94 31.24 2.11
N PRO A 38 29.87 32.59 1.90
CA PRO A 38 29.97 33.55 2.99
C PRO A 38 28.82 33.43 3.99
N ASN A 39 27.60 33.15 3.49
CA ASN A 39 26.41 33.00 4.32
C ASN A 39 25.82 31.59 4.17
N LYS A 40 26.01 30.76 5.19
CA LYS A 40 25.52 29.36 5.26
C LYS A 40 24.01 29.22 5.47
N THR A 41 23.27 30.33 5.51
CA THR A 41 21.78 30.36 5.49
C THR A 41 21.22 30.66 4.09
N TYR A 42 22.08 30.92 3.11
CA TYR A 42 21.69 31.30 1.76
C TYR A 42 21.08 30.14 0.97
N LYS A 43 20.34 30.46 -0.09
CA LYS A 43 19.61 29.47 -0.91
C LYS A 43 20.53 28.60 -1.77
N HIS A 44 21.79 28.94 -1.86
CA HIS A 44 22.80 28.12 -2.51
C HIS A 44 24.07 28.09 -1.66
N HIS A 45 24.79 26.98 -1.74
CA HIS A 45 26.13 26.85 -1.21
C HIS A 45 27.11 26.54 -2.34
N THR A 46 28.28 27.15 -2.26
CA THR A 46 29.43 26.92 -3.13
C THR A 46 30.53 26.21 -2.34
N TYR A 47 31.08 25.17 -2.92
CA TYR A 47 32.17 24.38 -2.37
C TYR A 47 33.36 24.33 -3.33
N ASN A 48 34.56 24.35 -2.77
CA ASN A 48 35.78 24.09 -3.49
C ASN A 48 36.23 22.64 -3.20
N LEU A 49 36.36 21.82 -4.23
CA LEU A 49 36.87 20.47 -4.16
C LEU A 49 38.29 20.46 -4.73
N ARG A 50 39.26 20.04 -3.92
CA ARG A 50 40.66 19.83 -4.34
C ARG A 50 41.04 18.37 -4.17
N ILE A 51 41.56 17.77 -5.22
CA ILE A 51 42.14 16.42 -5.24
C ILE A 51 43.63 16.58 -5.52
N PRO A 52 44.50 16.46 -4.49
CA PRO A 52 45.93 16.67 -4.66
C PRO A 52 46.59 15.55 -5.46
N LYS A 53 47.58 15.83 -6.32
CA LYS A 53 48.32 14.73 -6.99
C LYS A 53 49.19 13.95 -6.02
N LYS A 54 49.76 14.65 -5.03
CA LYS A 54 50.69 14.11 -4.05
C LYS A 54 50.06 14.13 -2.67
N VAL A 55 49.99 12.96 -2.04
CA VAL A 55 49.47 12.77 -0.69
C VAL A 55 50.59 12.33 0.25
N LEU A 56 50.49 12.70 1.52
CA LEU A 56 51.50 12.35 2.51
C LEU A 56 51.40 10.85 2.80
N SER A 57 52.47 10.09 2.53
CA SER A 57 52.52 8.66 2.81
C SER A 57 52.92 8.41 4.28
N TYR A 58 54.07 8.96 4.68
CA TYR A 58 54.54 8.90 6.07
C TYR A 58 55.56 10.02 6.32
N SER A 59 55.72 10.36 7.60
CA SER A 59 56.75 11.29 8.05
C SER A 59 57.90 10.51 8.69
N ILE A 60 59.13 10.82 8.28
CA ILE A 60 60.34 10.31 8.90
C ILE A 60 60.69 11.26 10.05
N ALA A 61 60.37 10.84 11.27
CA ALA A 61 60.75 11.57 12.47
C ALA A 61 62.20 11.21 12.84
N SER A 62 63.08 12.20 12.90
CA SER A 62 64.42 12.04 13.48
C SER A 62 64.39 12.44 14.95
N ASN A 63 65.07 11.67 15.80
CA ASN A 63 65.27 12.02 17.22
C ASN A 63 66.46 12.97 17.43
N ASP A 64 67.13 13.38 16.36
CA ASP A 64 68.26 14.32 16.39
C ASP A 64 67.76 15.73 16.07
N GLU A 65 67.99 16.68 16.99
CA GLU A 65 67.53 18.07 16.88
C GLU A 65 68.09 18.81 15.64
N ASN A 66 69.13 18.27 15.00
CA ASN A 66 69.75 18.85 13.81
C ASN A 66 69.23 18.30 12.47
N ILE A 67 68.35 17.28 12.48
CA ILE A 67 67.81 16.68 11.25
C ILE A 67 66.36 17.12 11.09
N VAL A 68 66.07 17.78 9.97
CA VAL A 68 64.71 18.19 9.62
C VAL A 68 63.86 16.95 9.34
N ASN A 69 62.70 16.86 10.00
CA ASN A 69 61.73 15.80 9.70
C ASN A 69 61.35 15.85 8.22
N GLU A 70 61.53 14.74 7.51
CA GLU A 70 61.21 14.65 6.09
C GLU A 70 59.85 14.00 5.89
N ASN A 71 59.05 14.59 5.00
CA ASN A 71 57.76 14.03 4.59
C ASN A 71 57.95 13.26 3.29
N VAL A 72 57.56 12.00 3.29
CA VAL A 72 57.53 11.17 2.09
C VAL A 72 56.14 11.26 1.48
N TYR A 73 56.08 11.71 0.23
CA TYR A 73 54.85 11.85 -0.53
C TYR A 73 54.72 10.71 -1.54
N MET A 74 53.49 10.23 -1.72
CA MET A 74 53.14 9.29 -2.79
C MET A 74 52.22 9.97 -3.80
N GLU A 75 52.25 9.53 -5.05
CA GLU A 75 51.30 9.99 -6.06
C GLU A 75 50.02 9.17 -5.95
N GLN A 76 48.87 9.86 -5.95
CA GLN A 76 47.56 9.22 -6.04
C GLN A 76 46.99 9.34 -7.45
N GLU A 77 46.08 8.43 -7.80
CA GLU A 77 45.39 8.45 -9.08
C GLU A 77 44.44 9.65 -9.14
N LEU A 78 44.52 10.41 -10.23
CA LEU A 78 43.64 11.55 -10.47
C LEU A 78 42.53 11.15 -11.44
N PRO A 79 41.26 11.37 -11.10
CA PRO A 79 40.17 11.09 -12.01
C PRO A 79 40.25 11.98 -13.24
N ASN A 80 39.77 11.49 -14.38
CA ASN A 80 39.58 12.35 -15.53
C ASN A 80 38.50 13.39 -15.18
N SER A 81 38.73 14.67 -15.48
CA SER A 81 37.81 15.76 -15.12
C SER A 81 36.41 15.54 -15.69
N GLU A 82 36.30 15.10 -16.94
CA GLU A 82 35.01 14.89 -17.58
C GLU A 82 34.30 13.66 -17.01
N ASP A 83 35.05 12.58 -16.75
CA ASP A 83 34.49 11.38 -16.14
C ASP A 83 33.98 11.65 -14.71
N LEU A 84 34.73 12.42 -13.91
CA LEU A 84 34.29 12.79 -12.56
C LEU A 84 33.00 13.61 -12.59
N LYS A 85 32.89 14.59 -13.50
CA LYS A 85 31.65 15.37 -13.68
C LYS A 85 30.50 14.47 -14.11
N ASN A 86 30.73 13.54 -15.03
CA ASN A 86 29.71 12.60 -15.49
C ASN A 86 29.22 11.72 -14.33
N HIS A 87 30.12 11.17 -13.52
CA HIS A 87 29.74 10.40 -12.34
C HIS A 87 28.99 11.25 -11.31
N PHE A 88 29.44 12.50 -11.08
CA PHE A 88 28.78 13.44 -10.19
C PHE A 88 27.34 13.73 -10.62
N ASN A 89 27.16 14.13 -11.88
CA ASN A 89 25.85 14.44 -12.44
C ASN A 89 24.94 13.22 -12.39
N ASN A 90 25.43 12.04 -12.83
CA ASN A 90 24.66 10.79 -12.76
C ASN A 90 24.24 10.43 -11.32
N TYR A 91 25.06 10.71 -10.32
CA TYR A 91 24.76 10.41 -8.93
C TYR A 91 23.76 11.40 -8.31
N PHE A 92 23.88 12.70 -8.60
CA PHE A 92 23.09 13.74 -7.93
C PHE A 92 21.85 14.22 -8.72
N ASP A 93 21.84 14.15 -10.06
CA ASP A 93 20.73 14.66 -10.87
C ASP A 93 19.39 13.97 -10.59
N LYS A 94 19.40 12.70 -10.18
CA LYS A 94 18.19 11.96 -9.76
C LYS A 94 17.49 12.57 -8.55
N TYR A 95 18.18 13.41 -7.78
CA TYR A 95 17.63 14.13 -6.64
C TYR A 95 17.30 15.59 -6.98
N ALA A 96 17.41 16.02 -8.23
CA ALA A 96 17.04 17.38 -8.62
C ALA A 96 15.51 17.58 -8.58
N LEU A 97 15.08 18.77 -8.17
CA LEU A 97 13.67 19.20 -8.25
C LEU A 97 13.47 20.02 -9.52
N ILE A 98 12.64 19.50 -10.43
CA ILE A 98 12.25 20.17 -11.67
C ILE A 98 10.76 20.46 -11.60
N ALA A 99 10.38 21.73 -11.80
CA ALA A 99 8.99 22.14 -11.95
C ALA A 99 8.88 23.03 -13.20
N ASP A 100 7.88 22.78 -14.04
CA ASP A 100 7.65 23.54 -15.28
C ASP A 100 8.91 23.65 -16.18
N ASN A 101 9.67 22.56 -16.29
CA ASN A 101 10.97 22.50 -16.98
C ASN A 101 12.09 23.42 -16.41
N ILE A 102 11.89 23.98 -15.22
CA ILE A 102 12.88 24.79 -14.52
C ILE A 102 13.50 23.96 -13.38
N LYS A 103 14.83 23.84 -13.37
CA LYS A 103 15.57 23.24 -12.24
C LYS A 103 15.48 24.19 -11.03
N LEU A 104 14.72 23.81 -10.01
CA LEU A 104 14.53 24.60 -8.79
C LEU A 104 15.54 24.26 -7.70
N SER A 105 15.95 22.99 -7.61
CA SER A 105 16.96 22.50 -6.67
C SER A 105 17.83 21.48 -7.39
N TYR A 106 19.13 21.70 -7.43
CA TYR A 106 20.06 20.91 -8.22
C TYR A 106 21.49 21.13 -7.74
N MET A 107 22.41 20.36 -8.30
CA MET A 107 23.83 20.46 -8.06
C MET A 107 24.57 20.50 -9.37
N ASP A 108 25.59 21.35 -9.46
CA ASP A 108 26.46 21.44 -10.63
C ASP A 108 27.92 21.41 -10.17
N ILE A 109 28.80 20.88 -11.04
CA ILE A 109 30.24 20.81 -10.83
C ILE A 109 30.97 21.39 -12.04
N PHE A 110 31.96 22.24 -11.79
CA PHE A 110 32.72 22.95 -12.81
C PHE A 110 34.21 22.81 -12.55
N ASP A 111 35.02 22.77 -13.61
CA ASP A 111 36.47 22.86 -13.47
C ASP A 111 36.84 24.23 -12.90
N TYR A 112 37.84 24.25 -12.04
CA TYR A 112 38.42 25.47 -11.48
C TYR A 112 39.90 25.52 -11.80
N GLU A 113 40.30 26.34 -12.76
CA GLU A 113 41.72 26.64 -12.96
C GLU A 113 42.13 27.72 -11.94
N ILE A 114 43.12 27.40 -11.10
CA ILE A 114 43.77 28.39 -10.24
C ILE A 114 44.65 29.24 -11.15
N CYS A 115 44.14 30.39 -11.59
CA CYS A 115 44.94 31.43 -12.21
C CYS A 115 45.66 32.24 -11.12
N ASP A 116 46.74 31.71 -10.54
CA ASP A 116 47.59 32.51 -9.65
C ASP A 116 48.80 33.07 -10.38
N ASN A 117 48.83 34.39 -10.48
CA ASN A 117 50.00 35.22 -10.79
C ASN A 117 51.01 35.27 -9.64
N ASP A 118 50.82 34.51 -8.55
CA ASP A 118 51.74 34.46 -7.43
C ASP A 118 52.59 33.19 -7.48
N SER A 119 53.79 33.40 -8.01
CA SER A 119 54.89 32.46 -8.01
C SER A 119 55.25 31.98 -6.59
N ILE A 120 55.26 30.66 -6.41
CA ILE A 120 56.29 29.81 -5.79
C ILE A 120 55.62 28.64 -5.02
N ASN A 121 55.74 27.43 -5.58
CA ASN A 121 55.51 26.11 -4.96
C ASN A 121 54.06 25.59 -4.77
N HIS A 122 53.17 25.77 -5.75
CA HIS A 122 51.99 24.91 -5.87
C HIS A 122 52.12 23.99 -7.08
N SER A 123 52.05 22.69 -6.80
CA SER A 123 52.12 21.58 -7.75
C SER A 123 51.10 21.80 -8.87
N ILE A 124 51.61 21.97 -10.09
CA ILE A 124 50.91 22.19 -11.38
C ILE A 124 49.94 21.04 -11.75
N HIS A 125 49.59 20.16 -10.82
CA HIS A 125 48.92 18.89 -11.10
C HIS A 125 47.75 18.54 -10.15
N ASP A 126 47.33 19.42 -9.24
CA ASP A 126 46.13 19.15 -8.44
C ASP A 126 44.87 19.41 -9.27
N LEU A 127 43.86 18.56 -9.11
CA LEU A 127 42.55 18.79 -9.72
C LEU A 127 41.69 19.63 -8.78
N ASN A 128 41.10 20.69 -9.31
CA ASN A 128 40.25 21.60 -8.56
C ASN A 128 38.90 21.77 -9.26
N PHE A 129 37.82 21.71 -8.48
CA PHE A 129 36.46 21.88 -8.96
C PHE A 129 35.68 22.83 -8.06
N VAL A 130 34.76 23.59 -8.65
CA VAL A 130 33.72 24.29 -7.90
C VAL A 130 32.42 23.51 -7.99
N ILE A 131 31.81 23.24 -6.84
CA ILE A 131 30.50 22.61 -6.74
C ILE A 131 29.48 23.63 -6.25
N PHE A 132 28.39 23.80 -6.98
CA PHE A 132 27.24 24.57 -6.56
C PHE A 132 26.12 23.66 -6.11
N VAL A 133 25.47 24.01 -5.00
CA VAL A 133 24.34 23.29 -4.43
C VAL A 133 23.19 24.26 -4.22
N TYR A 134 22.15 24.13 -5.03
CA TYR A 134 20.95 24.98 -5.00
C TYR A 134 19.81 24.31 -4.25
N TYR A 135 19.30 24.99 -3.22
CA TYR A 135 18.22 24.50 -2.37
C TYR A 135 16.91 25.21 -2.69
N HIS A 136 15.82 24.45 -2.82
CA HIS A 136 14.47 25.00 -2.92
C HIS A 136 13.65 24.66 -1.67
N LYS A 137 13.36 25.67 -0.84
CA LYS A 137 12.61 25.51 0.43
C LYS A 137 13.24 24.43 1.31
N SER A 138 12.53 23.33 1.59
CA SER A 138 12.98 22.19 2.40
C SER A 138 13.56 21.04 1.58
N HIS A 139 13.61 21.17 0.25
CA HIS A 139 14.13 20.15 -0.64
C HIS A 139 15.68 20.16 -0.66
N MET A 140 16.28 18.97 -0.60
CA MET A 140 17.72 18.76 -0.71
C MET A 140 18.03 18.06 -2.03
N PRO A 141 18.95 18.57 -2.87
CA PRO A 141 19.28 17.96 -4.15
C PRO A 141 20.26 16.78 -4.03
N PHE A 142 20.19 16.04 -2.91
CA PHE A 142 21.08 14.94 -2.56
C PHE A 142 20.39 14.01 -1.56
N PRO A 143 20.82 12.74 -1.43
CA PRO A 143 20.18 11.80 -0.52
C PRO A 143 20.37 12.23 0.93
N ILE A 144 19.27 12.33 1.68
CA ILE A 144 19.32 12.58 3.12
C ILE A 144 19.59 11.25 3.82
N VAL A 145 20.83 11.05 4.27
CA VAL A 145 21.20 9.89 5.09
C VAL A 145 20.62 10.10 6.50
N LEU A 146 19.46 9.49 6.72
CA LEU A 146 18.82 9.42 8.03
C LEU A 146 19.62 8.47 8.93
N THR A 147 19.65 8.77 10.21
CA THR A 147 20.10 7.78 11.20
C THR A 147 19.06 6.66 11.30
N LYS A 148 19.48 5.43 11.63
CA LYS A 148 18.57 4.30 11.85
C LYS A 148 17.40 4.64 12.79
N MET A 149 17.65 5.49 13.79
CA MET A 149 16.62 5.97 14.71
C MET A 149 15.58 6.87 14.01
N GLU A 150 16.02 7.81 13.17
CA GLU A 150 15.12 8.69 12.41
C GLU A 150 14.29 7.92 11.37
N GLU A 151 14.86 6.89 10.74
CA GLU A 151 14.13 5.98 9.86
C GLU A 151 13.03 5.24 10.61
N LEU A 152 13.35 4.70 11.79
CA LEU A 152 12.38 4.01 12.64
C LEU A 152 11.26 4.95 13.11
N ILE A 153 11.58 6.19 13.49
CA ILE A 153 10.59 7.20 13.88
C ILE A 153 9.65 7.51 12.71
N LYS A 154 10.20 7.75 11.50
CA LYS A 154 9.39 8.00 10.30
C LYS A 154 8.49 6.80 9.99
N ARG A 155 9.03 5.58 10.10
CA ARG A 155 8.28 4.36 9.83
C ARG A 155 7.15 4.14 10.83
N ASN A 156 7.38 4.41 12.11
CA ASN A 156 6.35 4.32 13.14
C ASN A 156 5.22 5.32 12.86
N ALA A 157 5.53 6.57 12.52
CA ALA A 157 4.51 7.56 12.17
C ALA A 157 3.66 7.14 10.95
N GLU A 158 4.28 6.51 9.94
CA GLU A 158 3.55 5.95 8.80
C GLU A 158 2.63 4.79 9.19
N LEU A 159 3.10 3.91 10.07
CA LEU A 159 2.32 2.76 10.55
C LEU A 159 1.17 3.21 11.45
N GLU A 160 1.39 4.19 12.33
CA GLU A 160 0.34 4.79 13.17
C GLU A 160 -0.77 5.40 12.31
N LYS A 161 -0.39 6.13 11.25
CA LYS A 161 -1.38 6.67 10.30
C LYS A 161 -2.19 5.55 9.64
N LYS A 162 -1.53 4.50 9.14
CA LYS A 162 -2.20 3.36 8.52
C LYS A 162 -3.12 2.62 9.49
N ASN A 163 -2.70 2.44 10.74
CA ASN A 163 -3.51 1.80 11.76
C ASN A 163 -4.78 2.59 12.02
N LYS A 164 -4.67 3.92 12.14
CA LYS A 164 -5.82 4.80 12.30
C LYS A 164 -6.80 4.72 11.12
N ASP A 165 -6.28 4.70 9.89
CA ASP A 165 -7.13 4.56 8.70
C ASP A 165 -7.83 3.19 8.66
N LEU A 166 -7.16 2.13 9.13
CA LEU A 166 -7.74 0.78 9.23
C LEU A 166 -8.80 0.69 10.33
N GLU A 167 -8.57 1.31 11.49
CA GLU A 167 -9.56 1.37 12.58
C GLU A 167 -10.87 2.00 12.09
N LEU A 168 -10.79 3.15 11.40
CA LEU A 168 -11.96 3.79 10.80
C LEU A 168 -12.68 2.90 9.77
N SER A 169 -11.93 2.13 8.99
CA SER A 169 -12.51 1.19 8.03
C SER A 169 -13.24 0.04 8.73
N VAL A 170 -12.69 -0.48 9.84
CA VAL A 170 -13.33 -1.55 10.61
C VAL A 170 -14.64 -1.07 11.21
N ASP A 171 -14.65 0.12 11.81
CA ASP A 171 -15.86 0.73 12.38
C ASP A 171 -16.97 0.86 11.32
N HIS A 172 -16.61 1.33 10.12
CA HIS A 172 -17.56 1.44 9.01
C HIS A 172 -18.15 0.07 8.59
N PHE A 173 -17.34 -0.98 8.56
CA PHE A 173 -17.84 -2.33 8.23
C PHE A 173 -18.75 -2.90 9.32
N ILE A 174 -18.48 -2.58 10.59
CA ILE A 174 -19.34 -2.99 11.71
C ILE A 174 -20.73 -2.35 11.56
N GLU A 175 -20.80 -1.04 11.32
CA GLU A 175 -22.07 -0.33 11.11
C GLU A 175 -22.87 -0.94 9.94
N GLN A 176 -22.22 -1.20 8.81
CA GLN A 176 -22.88 -1.86 7.66
C GLN A 176 -23.43 -3.24 8.01
N ALA A 177 -22.69 -4.04 8.77
CA ALA A 177 -23.10 -5.38 9.16
C ALA A 177 -24.33 -5.33 10.07
N GLU A 178 -24.37 -4.38 11.01
CA GLU A 178 -25.52 -4.17 11.92
C GLU A 178 -26.80 -3.79 11.14
N ASP A 179 -26.69 -2.86 10.20
CA ASP A 179 -27.79 -2.47 9.32
C ASP A 179 -28.31 -3.66 8.49
N GLN A 180 -27.40 -4.47 7.97
CA GLN A 180 -27.77 -5.65 7.19
C GLN A 180 -28.50 -6.70 8.04
N ILE A 181 -28.07 -6.89 9.30
CA ILE A 181 -28.73 -7.78 10.26
C ILE A 181 -30.14 -7.26 10.58
N TYR A 182 -30.27 -5.96 10.83
CA TYR A 182 -31.56 -5.32 11.10
C TYR A 182 -32.55 -5.51 9.95
N ASN A 183 -32.11 -5.21 8.72
CA ASN A 183 -32.93 -5.37 7.51
C ASN A 183 -33.35 -6.83 7.28
N ASN A 184 -32.43 -7.77 7.47
CA ASN A 184 -32.74 -9.20 7.38
C ASN A 184 -33.81 -9.63 8.39
N ASN A 185 -33.76 -9.12 9.62
CA ASN A 185 -34.74 -9.43 10.63
C ASN A 185 -36.15 -8.91 10.27
N ILE A 186 -36.24 -7.72 9.68
CA ILE A 186 -37.51 -7.18 9.16
C ILE A 186 -38.05 -8.08 8.04
N LEU A 187 -37.22 -8.42 7.06
CA LEU A 187 -37.62 -9.28 5.94
C LEU A 187 -38.09 -10.65 6.42
N ARG A 188 -37.38 -11.27 7.37
CA ARG A 188 -37.78 -12.55 7.98
C ARG A 188 -39.14 -12.46 8.66
N ARG A 189 -39.44 -11.37 9.37
CA ARG A 189 -40.75 -11.15 10.00
C ARG A 189 -41.86 -11.02 8.94
N ARG A 190 -41.61 -10.26 7.89
CA ARG A 190 -42.55 -10.09 6.77
C ARG A 190 -42.85 -11.41 6.06
N MET A 191 -41.81 -12.17 5.71
CA MET A 191 -41.94 -13.49 5.08
C MET A 191 -42.76 -14.47 5.94
N ARG A 192 -42.55 -14.46 7.26
CA ARG A 192 -43.34 -15.29 8.19
C ARG A 192 -44.82 -14.91 8.19
N ARG A 193 -45.14 -13.62 8.11
CA ARG A 193 -46.52 -13.13 8.04
C ARG A 193 -47.17 -13.54 6.72
N GLU A 194 -46.51 -13.28 5.59
CA GLU A 194 -47.03 -13.62 4.26
C GLU A 194 -47.26 -15.14 4.11
N ARG A 195 -46.38 -15.98 4.67
CA ARG A 195 -46.59 -17.44 4.72
C ARG A 195 -47.84 -17.85 5.52
N ARG A 196 -48.12 -17.19 6.65
CA ARG A 196 -49.34 -17.47 7.43
C ARG A 196 -50.59 -17.04 6.66
N GLU A 197 -50.60 -15.81 6.15
CA GLU A 197 -51.72 -15.28 5.37
C GLU A 197 -52.03 -16.16 4.14
N THR A 198 -50.98 -16.63 3.45
CA THR A 198 -51.13 -17.54 2.30
C THR A 198 -51.71 -18.89 2.72
N ARG A 199 -51.23 -19.46 3.84
CA ARG A 199 -51.74 -20.72 4.39
C ARG A 199 -53.21 -20.59 4.80
N ASP A 200 -53.56 -19.53 5.51
CA ASP A 200 -54.93 -19.30 5.99
C ASP A 200 -55.89 -19.12 4.79
N LYS A 201 -55.45 -18.39 3.76
CA LYS A 201 -56.20 -18.25 2.51
C LYS A 201 -56.38 -19.58 1.79
N TYR A 202 -55.34 -20.42 1.74
CA TYR A 202 -55.42 -21.75 1.14
C TYR A 202 -56.41 -22.66 1.87
N LEU A 203 -56.35 -22.69 3.21
CA LEU A 203 -57.29 -23.50 4.02
C LEU A 203 -58.75 -23.07 3.79
N LEU A 204 -59.01 -21.76 3.79
CA LEU A 204 -60.35 -21.24 3.52
C LEU A 204 -60.86 -21.60 2.11
N LEU A 205 -59.98 -21.53 1.10
CA LEU A 205 -60.32 -21.92 -0.27
C LEU A 205 -60.57 -23.43 -0.38
N PHE A 206 -59.76 -24.24 0.30
CA PHE A 206 -59.93 -25.69 0.35
C PHE A 206 -61.27 -26.08 0.98
N GLU A 207 -61.65 -25.48 2.11
CA GLU A 207 -62.95 -25.72 2.74
C GLU A 207 -64.13 -25.38 1.81
N LYS A 208 -64.07 -24.22 1.14
CA LYS A 208 -65.10 -23.81 0.16
C LYS A 208 -65.16 -24.78 -1.03
N MET A 209 -64.01 -25.23 -1.50
CA MET A 209 -63.91 -26.22 -2.58
C MET A 209 -64.54 -27.54 -2.15
N GLN A 210 -64.21 -28.05 -0.95
CA GLN A 210 -64.81 -29.26 -0.40
C GLN A 210 -66.33 -29.16 -0.33
N GLN A 211 -66.85 -28.04 0.19
CA GLN A 211 -68.29 -27.83 0.27
C GLN A 211 -68.95 -27.91 -1.10
N LYS A 212 -68.37 -27.24 -2.12
CA LYS A 212 -68.91 -27.28 -3.49
C LYS A 212 -68.87 -28.67 -4.09
N PHE A 213 -67.78 -29.41 -3.91
CA PHE A 213 -67.71 -30.80 -4.40
C PHE A 213 -68.76 -31.69 -3.72
N ARG A 214 -69.00 -31.53 -2.41
CA ARG A 214 -70.04 -32.29 -1.72
C ARG A 214 -71.44 -31.95 -2.24
N GLU A 215 -71.75 -30.68 -2.51
CA GLU A 215 -73.02 -30.26 -3.13
C GLU A 215 -73.21 -30.91 -4.52
N TYR A 216 -72.17 -30.90 -5.37
CA TYR A 216 -72.22 -31.55 -6.68
C TYR A 216 -72.34 -33.07 -6.58
N TYR A 217 -71.58 -33.69 -5.70
CA TYR A 217 -71.62 -35.11 -5.50
C TYR A 217 -72.98 -35.56 -4.96
N ASP A 218 -73.59 -34.80 -4.06
CA ASP A 218 -74.92 -35.09 -3.52
C ASP A 218 -76.01 -35.09 -4.60
N SER A 219 -75.98 -34.09 -5.49
CA SER A 219 -76.90 -33.98 -6.63
C SER A 219 -76.62 -34.96 -7.77
N SER A 220 -75.53 -35.72 -7.72
CA SER A 220 -75.22 -36.74 -8.73
C SER A 220 -75.86 -38.09 -8.40
N ASP A 221 -76.39 -38.77 -9.42
CA ASP A 221 -77.00 -40.10 -9.29
C ASP A 221 -75.95 -41.21 -9.05
N LYS A 222 -74.68 -40.94 -9.35
CA LYS A 222 -73.58 -41.91 -9.21
C LYS A 222 -72.80 -41.64 -7.94
N LYS A 223 -72.86 -42.58 -7.01
CA LYS A 223 -72.02 -42.59 -5.81
C LYS A 223 -70.86 -43.56 -6.02
N GLU A 224 -69.67 -43.15 -5.59
CA GLU A 224 -68.44 -43.93 -5.61
C GLU A 224 -68.21 -44.59 -4.25
N ASP A 225 -67.60 -45.76 -4.28
CA ASP A 225 -67.15 -46.46 -3.09
C ASP A 225 -65.76 -45.97 -2.68
N CYS A 226 -65.51 -45.88 -1.38
CA CYS A 226 -64.22 -45.46 -0.85
C CYS A 226 -63.12 -46.45 -1.28
N PRO A 227 -61.97 -45.99 -1.79
CA PRO A 227 -60.89 -46.89 -2.27
C PRO A 227 -60.20 -47.67 -1.15
N VAL A 228 -60.53 -47.42 0.13
CA VAL A 228 -59.91 -48.05 1.30
C VAL A 228 -60.87 -49.03 1.99
N CYS A 229 -62.07 -48.57 2.37
CA CYS A 229 -63.05 -49.42 3.05
C CYS A 229 -64.06 -50.08 2.11
N TYR A 230 -64.09 -49.69 0.83
CA TYR A 230 -65.05 -50.17 -0.17
C TYR A 230 -66.53 -49.94 0.19
N GLU A 231 -66.80 -49.02 1.12
CA GLU A 231 -68.15 -48.57 1.45
C GLU A 231 -68.55 -47.39 0.55
N THR A 232 -69.81 -47.37 0.11
CA THR A 232 -70.38 -46.25 -0.65
C THR A 232 -70.30 -44.97 0.16
N MET A 233 -69.71 -43.92 -0.44
CA MET A 233 -69.50 -42.65 0.24
C MET A 233 -70.73 -41.76 0.12
N ASP A 234 -71.21 -41.27 1.27
CA ASP A 234 -72.17 -40.16 1.34
C ASP A 234 -71.47 -38.80 1.15
N ALA A 235 -72.20 -37.81 0.65
CA ALA A 235 -71.67 -36.45 0.46
C ALA A 235 -71.13 -35.83 1.78
N SER A 236 -71.75 -36.14 2.92
CA SER A 236 -71.30 -35.67 4.24
C SER A 236 -69.97 -36.29 4.69
N LYS A 237 -69.59 -37.44 4.14
CA LYS A 237 -68.34 -38.15 4.45
C LYS A 237 -67.28 -38.01 3.37
N LEU A 238 -67.61 -37.48 2.19
CA LEU A 238 -66.69 -37.29 1.08
C LEU A 238 -65.58 -36.28 1.39
N ILE A 239 -64.33 -36.65 1.18
CA ILE A 239 -63.18 -35.74 1.13
C ILE A 239 -62.59 -35.79 -0.29
N VAL A 240 -62.29 -34.61 -0.84
CA VAL A 240 -61.61 -34.45 -2.13
C VAL A 240 -60.22 -33.83 -1.90
N PRO A 241 -59.16 -34.63 -1.68
CA PRO A 241 -57.81 -34.12 -1.48
C PRO A 241 -57.30 -33.36 -2.71
N ALA A 242 -56.15 -32.69 -2.60
CA ALA A 242 -55.56 -31.91 -3.71
C ALA A 242 -55.37 -32.71 -5.01
N CYS A 243 -55.10 -34.01 -4.90
CA CYS A 243 -54.99 -34.95 -6.03
C CYS A 243 -56.34 -35.35 -6.67
N THR A 244 -57.46 -34.77 -6.21
CA THR A 244 -58.84 -34.94 -6.66
C THR A 244 -59.42 -36.36 -6.63
N HIS A 245 -58.75 -37.31 -5.99
CA HIS A 245 -59.23 -38.67 -5.79
C HIS A 245 -60.11 -38.78 -4.54
N PHE A 246 -61.37 -39.20 -4.70
CA PHE A 246 -62.33 -39.27 -3.61
C PHE A 246 -61.97 -40.32 -2.55
N ILE A 247 -62.17 -39.95 -1.28
CA ILE A 247 -61.96 -40.83 -0.13
C ILE A 247 -62.92 -40.43 1.00
N CYS A 248 -63.36 -41.39 1.82
CA CYS A 248 -64.19 -41.05 2.98
C CYS A 248 -63.35 -40.43 4.10
N ASN A 249 -63.97 -39.55 4.89
CA ASN A 249 -63.32 -38.83 5.99
C ASN A 249 -62.65 -39.77 7.01
N ASP A 250 -63.30 -40.90 7.31
CA ASP A 250 -62.82 -41.90 8.25
C ASP A 250 -61.50 -42.53 7.78
N CYS A 251 -61.39 -42.82 6.48
CA CYS A 251 -60.18 -43.39 5.89
C CYS A 251 -59.10 -42.34 5.62
N ASN A 252 -59.48 -41.12 5.22
CA ASN A 252 -58.54 -40.03 4.97
C ASN A 252 -57.67 -39.73 6.19
N SER A 253 -58.24 -39.74 7.40
CA SER A 253 -57.51 -39.50 8.65
C SER A 253 -56.44 -40.55 8.98
N ARG A 254 -56.46 -41.71 8.31
CA ARG A 254 -55.56 -42.85 8.55
C ARG A 254 -54.55 -43.06 7.41
N CYS A 255 -54.55 -42.18 6.41
CA CYS A 255 -53.69 -42.30 5.23
C CYS A 255 -52.82 -41.05 5.11
N ASP A 256 -51.51 -41.21 4.99
CA ASP A 256 -50.59 -40.09 4.73
C ASP A 256 -50.48 -39.76 3.22
N LYS A 257 -50.91 -40.70 2.36
CA LYS A 257 -50.82 -40.61 0.91
C LYS A 257 -52.09 -41.16 0.28
N CYS A 258 -52.39 -40.65 -0.92
CA CYS A 258 -53.51 -41.13 -1.72
C CYS A 258 -53.35 -42.62 -2.07
N PRO A 259 -54.35 -43.48 -1.77
CA PRO A 259 -54.32 -44.89 -2.17
C PRO A 259 -54.29 -45.10 -3.70
N LEU A 260 -54.79 -44.13 -4.47
CA LEU A 260 -54.90 -44.23 -5.93
C LEU A 260 -53.65 -43.69 -6.66
N CYS A 261 -53.19 -42.48 -6.34
CA CYS A 261 -52.06 -41.84 -7.03
C CYS A 261 -50.77 -41.71 -6.21
N ARG A 262 -50.81 -42.04 -4.91
CA ARG A 262 -49.67 -41.96 -3.97
C ARG A 262 -49.12 -40.56 -3.69
N GLU A 263 -49.77 -39.51 -4.17
CA GLU A 263 -49.47 -38.13 -3.73
C GLU A 263 -49.74 -37.99 -2.24
N THR A 264 -48.86 -37.26 -1.54
CA THR A 264 -49.01 -36.97 -0.11
C THR A 264 -50.21 -36.07 0.10
N TYR A 265 -51.07 -36.41 1.07
CA TYR A 265 -52.13 -35.50 1.47
C TYR A 265 -51.51 -34.27 2.15
N VAL A 266 -51.93 -33.08 1.69
CA VAL A 266 -51.43 -31.76 2.15
C VAL A 266 -52.43 -31.16 3.13
#